data_AF-A1VPG6-F1
#
_entry.id   AF-A1VPG6-F1
#
_cell.length_a   1.000
_cell.length_b   1.000
_cell.length_c   1.000
_cell.angle_alpha   90.00
_cell.angle_beta   90.00
_cell.angle_gamma   90.00
#
_symmetry.space_group_name_H-M   'P 1'
#
loop_
_entity.id
_entity.type
_entity.pdbx_description
1 polymer ?
#
loop_
_entity_poly.entity_id
_entity_poly.type
_entity_poly.pdbx_seq_one_letter_code
_entity_poly.pdbx_strand_id
1 'polypeptide(L)'
;MELTILGLNGLLLIVVWKYMVRKTILDNSRDKLFDLRDGLRTTFVKNGWDLGSPSYKHLRDLVNGHLRFTEEMSLSRFSFMVGVLKKNPKLVAYQHEKIGKVFESSDPAQKEFIENFRKQAVTVAMEYTIYSSGWLLIMALLVFPFVLVKKTCIFINRQVDLTATVCIESILHLGKAMSNLARAMSIVMAASANCIGQTILKPDFVEGYSYRKGIDESALA
;
A
#
# COMPACT_ATOMS: atom_id res chain seq x y z
N MET A 1 -3.13 -14.72 24.36
CA MET A 1 -3.75 -15.15 23.09
C MET A 1 -3.27 -14.32 21.91
N GLU A 2 -3.15 -13.00 22.03
CA GLU A 2 -2.66 -12.15 20.93
C GLU A 2 -1.20 -12.45 20.54
N LEU A 3 -0.31 -12.62 21.53
CA LEU A 3 1.09 -12.95 21.30
C LEU A 3 1.27 -14.29 20.56
N THR A 4 0.43 -15.28 20.86
CA THR A 4 0.46 -16.59 20.20
C THR A 4 0.01 -16.51 18.75
N ILE A 5 -1.01 -15.69 18.45
CA ILE A 5 -1.47 -15.44 17.08
C ILE A 5 -0.39 -14.70 16.28
N LEU A 6 0.26 -13.70 16.88
CA LEU A 6 1.35 -12.96 16.26
C LEU A 6 2.54 -13.89 15.93
N GLY A 7 2.93 -14.75 16.87
CA GLY A 7 3.99 -15.73 16.66
C GLY A 7 3.67 -16.71 15.52
N LEU A 8 2.43 -17.20 15.45
CA LEU A 8 1.98 -18.09 14.38
C LEU A 8 2.02 -17.41 13.01
N ASN A 9 1.57 -16.16 12.91
CA ASN A 9 1.63 -15.38 11.67
C ASN A 9 3.07 -15.11 11.23
N GLY A 10 3.98 -14.80 12.18
CA GLY A 10 5.40 -14.65 11.89
C GLY A 10 6.03 -15.93 11.32
N LEU A 11 5.72 -17.08 11.91
CA LEU A 11 6.15 -18.38 11.40
C LEU A 11 5.61 -18.65 9.99
N LEU A 12 4.33 -18.36 9.75
CA LEU A 12 3.71 -18.52 8.43
C LEU A 12 4.40 -17.64 7.38
N LEU A 13 4.72 -16.38 7.71
CA LEU A 13 5.46 -15.48 6.83
C LEU A 13 6.86 -16.01 6.50
N ILE A 14 7.56 -16.59 7.48
CA ILE A 14 8.88 -17.23 7.25
C ILE A 14 8.75 -18.43 6.29
N VAL A 15 7.70 -19.24 6.46
CA VAL A 15 7.42 -20.39 5.57
C VAL A 15 7.14 -19.91 4.14
N VAL A 16 6.24 -18.93 3.97
CA VAL A 16 5.92 -18.34 2.66
C VAL A 16 7.18 -17.74 2.01
N TRP A 17 7.98 -17.01 2.79
CA TRP A 17 9.24 -16.43 2.31
C TRP A 17 10.21 -17.50 1.81
N LYS A 18 10.48 -18.52 2.64
CA LYS A 18 11.49 -19.55 2.38
C LYS A 18 11.12 -20.47 1.23
N TYR A 19 9.86 -20.89 1.15
CA TYR A 19 9.45 -21.95 0.21
C TYR A 19 8.77 -21.41 -1.05
N MET A 20 8.15 -20.23 -1.02
CA MET A 20 7.49 -19.65 -2.18
C MET A 20 8.30 -18.49 -2.74
N VAL A 21 8.41 -17.38 -1.99
CA VAL A 21 8.98 -16.13 -2.50
C VAL A 21 10.43 -16.28 -2.93
N ARG A 22 11.28 -16.90 -2.10
CA ARG A 22 12.69 -17.12 -2.43
C ARG A 22 12.85 -17.99 -3.69
N LYS A 23 11.99 -18.98 -3.87
CA LYS A 23 12.02 -19.86 -5.04
C LYS A 23 11.63 -19.11 -6.31
N THR A 24 10.55 -18.31 -6.25
CA THR A 24 10.17 -17.44 -7.38
C THR A 24 11.25 -16.45 -7.76
N ILE A 25 11.95 -15.86 -6.77
CA ILE A 25 13.10 -14.97 -7.04
C ILE A 25 14.23 -15.73 -7.72
N LEU A 26 14.53 -16.96 -7.27
CA LEU A 26 15.54 -17.82 -7.90
C LEU A 26 15.18 -18.11 -9.37
N ASP A 27 13.96 -18.53 -9.62
CA ASP A 27 13.49 -18.90 -10.96
C ASP A 27 13.58 -17.68 -11.90
N ASN A 28 13.08 -16.51 -11.49
CA ASN A 28 13.19 -15.28 -12.26
C ASN A 28 14.66 -14.87 -12.54
N SER A 29 15.57 -15.05 -11.59
CA SER A 29 16.99 -14.78 -11.82
C SER A 29 17.63 -15.80 -12.77
N ARG A 30 17.21 -17.07 -12.74
CA ARG A 30 17.68 -18.09 -13.69
C ARG A 30 17.22 -17.78 -15.10
N ASP A 31 15.96 -17.38 -15.28
CA ASP A 31 15.41 -17.01 -16.59
C ASP A 31 16.22 -15.86 -17.21
N LYS A 32 16.47 -14.78 -16.46
CA LYS A 32 17.36 -13.70 -16.91
C LYS A 32 18.76 -14.18 -17.31
N LEU A 33 19.35 -15.12 -16.58
CA LEU A 33 20.67 -15.67 -16.91
C LEU A 33 20.61 -16.57 -18.16
N PHE A 34 19.53 -17.32 -18.36
CA PHE A 34 19.32 -18.09 -19.59
C PHE A 34 19.14 -17.17 -20.80
N ASP A 35 18.34 -16.11 -20.67
CA ASP A 35 18.17 -15.09 -21.71
C ASP A 35 19.51 -14.43 -22.07
N LEU A 36 20.33 -14.10 -21.08
CA LEU A 36 21.69 -13.59 -21.32
C LEU A 36 22.54 -14.60 -22.08
N ARG A 37 22.53 -15.87 -21.69
CA ARG A 37 23.30 -16.92 -22.37
C ARG A 37 22.87 -17.10 -23.83
N ASP A 38 21.58 -17.04 -24.10
CA ASP A 38 21.06 -17.24 -25.46
C ASP A 38 21.27 -15.97 -26.31
N GLY A 39 21.19 -14.79 -25.68
CA GLY A 39 21.60 -13.51 -26.26
C GLY A 39 23.09 -13.47 -26.64
N LEU A 40 23.97 -14.03 -25.81
CA LEU A 40 25.41 -14.14 -26.09
C LEU A 40 25.68 -14.83 -27.44
N ARG A 41 25.07 -16.00 -27.65
CA ARG A 41 25.23 -16.75 -28.90
C ARG A 41 24.69 -15.95 -30.08
N THR A 42 23.50 -15.36 -29.92
CA THR A 42 22.85 -14.57 -30.98
C THR A 42 23.72 -13.39 -31.42
N THR A 43 24.30 -12.65 -30.47
CA THR A 43 25.17 -11.51 -30.79
C THR A 43 26.48 -11.95 -31.46
N PHE A 44 27.10 -13.04 -31.00
CA PHE A 44 28.31 -13.57 -31.65
C PHE A 44 28.05 -13.97 -33.11
N VAL A 45 26.95 -14.70 -33.37
CA VAL A 45 26.57 -15.07 -34.75
C VAL A 45 26.26 -13.84 -35.60
N LYS A 46 25.49 -12.89 -35.07
CA LYS A 46 25.08 -11.67 -35.79
C LYS A 46 26.27 -10.81 -36.22
N ASN A 47 27.29 -10.70 -35.37
CA ASN A 47 28.48 -9.90 -35.65
C ASN A 47 29.58 -10.69 -36.36
N GLY A 48 29.36 -11.97 -36.68
CA GLY A 48 30.36 -12.83 -37.31
C GLY A 48 31.56 -13.16 -36.40
N TRP A 49 31.40 -13.04 -35.08
CA TRP A 49 32.44 -13.41 -34.12
C TRP A 49 32.50 -14.93 -33.92
N ASP A 50 33.71 -15.47 -33.75
CA ASP A 50 33.91 -16.90 -33.61
C ASP A 50 33.34 -17.45 -32.30
N LEU A 51 32.44 -18.45 -32.41
CA LEU A 51 31.89 -19.21 -31.27
C LEU A 51 32.92 -20.20 -30.68
N GLY A 52 33.98 -20.53 -31.41
CA GLY A 52 35.10 -21.33 -30.94
C GLY A 52 36.07 -20.55 -30.04
N SER A 53 35.97 -19.22 -30.04
CA SER A 53 36.90 -18.31 -29.38
C SER A 53 36.97 -18.54 -27.86
N PRO A 54 38.14 -18.32 -27.24
CA PRO A 54 38.28 -18.38 -25.79
C PRO A 54 37.31 -17.45 -25.06
N SER A 55 37.13 -16.22 -25.57
CA SER A 55 36.25 -15.22 -24.95
C SER A 55 34.79 -15.69 -24.89
N TYR A 56 34.27 -16.30 -25.96
CA TYR A 56 32.93 -16.88 -25.97
C TYR A 56 32.78 -17.99 -24.92
N LYS A 57 33.73 -18.93 -24.85
CA LYS A 57 33.71 -20.03 -23.89
C LYS A 57 33.72 -19.52 -22.46
N HIS A 58 34.60 -18.56 -22.16
CA HIS A 58 34.70 -17.96 -20.83
C HIS A 58 33.46 -17.16 -20.44
N LEU A 59 32.82 -16.44 -21.37
CA LEU A 59 31.54 -15.77 -21.10
C LEU A 59 30.42 -16.76 -20.81
N ARG A 60 30.36 -17.86 -21.57
CA ARG A 60 29.38 -18.92 -21.32
C ARG A 60 29.60 -19.58 -19.96
N ASP A 61 30.85 -19.87 -19.62
CA ASP A 61 31.21 -20.48 -18.35
C ASP A 61 30.96 -19.53 -17.17
N LEU A 62 31.13 -18.22 -17.36
CA LEU A 62 30.76 -17.20 -16.38
C LEU A 62 29.26 -17.25 -16.05
N VAL A 63 28.40 -17.28 -17.06
CA VAL A 63 26.94 -17.34 -16.85
C VAL A 63 26.54 -18.66 -16.19
N ASN A 64 27.11 -19.78 -16.64
CA ASN A 64 26.88 -21.08 -16.00
C ASN A 64 27.37 -21.09 -14.55
N GLY A 65 28.49 -20.43 -14.27
CA GLY A 65 28.97 -20.20 -12.92
C GLY A 65 27.96 -19.42 -12.09
N HIS A 66 27.37 -18.35 -12.64
CA HIS A 66 26.33 -17.58 -11.97
C HIS A 66 25.03 -18.38 -11.75
N LEU A 67 24.63 -19.26 -12.67
CA LEU A 67 23.48 -20.16 -12.47
C LEU A 67 23.69 -21.10 -11.29
N ARG A 68 24.89 -21.68 -11.14
CA ARG A 68 25.23 -22.52 -9.97
C ARG A 68 25.34 -21.68 -8.69
N PHE A 69 25.92 -20.49 -8.82
CA PHE A 69 26.08 -19.55 -7.72
C PHE A 69 24.73 -19.14 -7.13
N THR A 70 23.70 -18.88 -7.95
CA THR A 70 22.37 -18.51 -7.42
C THR A 70 21.68 -19.66 -6.68
N GLU A 71 22.03 -20.92 -6.96
CA GLU A 71 21.49 -22.07 -6.21
C GLU A 71 22.14 -22.22 -4.82
N GLU A 72 23.45 -22.01 -4.72
CA GLU A 72 24.21 -22.32 -3.50
C GLU A 72 24.52 -21.09 -2.62
N MET A 73 24.42 -19.88 -3.19
CA MET A 73 24.87 -18.68 -2.50
C MET A 73 23.81 -18.15 -1.53
N SER A 74 24.27 -17.71 -0.38
CA SER A 74 23.50 -16.95 0.61
C SER A 74 24.17 -15.59 0.81
N LEU A 75 23.40 -14.60 1.26
CA LEU A 75 23.94 -13.27 1.53
C LEU A 75 25.13 -13.32 2.50
N SER A 76 25.08 -14.17 3.52
CA SER A 76 26.18 -14.32 4.49
C SER A 76 27.47 -14.79 3.84
N ARG A 77 27.40 -15.81 2.97
CA ARG A 77 28.55 -16.28 2.18
C ARG A 77 29.08 -15.18 1.25
N PHE A 78 28.19 -14.44 0.61
CA PHE A 78 28.56 -13.31 -0.24
C PHE A 78 29.28 -12.21 0.55
N SER A 79 28.73 -11.78 1.70
CA SER A 79 29.34 -10.78 2.57
C SER A 79 30.70 -11.24 3.10
N PHE A 80 30.83 -12.52 3.47
CA PHE A 80 32.11 -13.10 3.88
C PHE A 80 33.13 -13.03 2.74
N MET A 81 32.76 -13.44 1.52
CA MET A 81 33.63 -13.39 0.35
C MET A 81 34.09 -11.96 0.06
N VAL A 82 33.19 -10.98 0.08
CA VAL A 82 33.53 -9.56 -0.09
C VAL A 82 34.48 -9.09 1.01
N GLY A 83 34.26 -9.49 2.26
CA GLY A 83 35.14 -9.19 3.38
C GLY A 83 36.55 -9.75 3.19
N VAL A 84 36.67 -11.00 2.74
CA VAL A 84 37.96 -11.64 2.44
C VAL A 84 38.66 -10.94 1.29
N LEU A 85 37.95 -10.59 0.21
CA LEU A 85 38.52 -9.89 -0.95
C LEU A 85 39.03 -8.49 -0.58
N LYS A 86 38.27 -7.73 0.22
CA LYS A 86 38.70 -6.41 0.71
C LYS A 86 40.00 -6.46 1.52
N LYS A 87 40.20 -7.53 2.29
CA LYS A 87 41.43 -7.73 3.09
C LYS A 87 42.63 -8.16 2.24
N ASN A 88 42.42 -8.62 1.01
CA ASN A 88 43.46 -9.19 0.15
C ASN A 88 43.55 -8.46 -1.20
N PRO A 89 43.99 -7.20 -1.25
CA PRO A 89 44.05 -6.41 -2.48
C PRO A 89 44.95 -7.05 -3.56
N LYS A 90 46.00 -7.77 -3.15
CA LYS A 90 46.86 -8.54 -4.07
C LYS A 90 46.07 -9.63 -4.82
N LEU A 91 45.16 -10.31 -4.13
CA LEU A 91 44.32 -11.35 -4.74
C LEU A 91 43.34 -10.72 -5.75
N VAL A 92 42.77 -9.56 -5.42
CA VAL A 92 41.88 -8.82 -6.32
C VAL A 92 42.63 -8.36 -7.56
N ALA A 93 43.84 -7.78 -7.40
CA ALA A 93 44.69 -7.38 -8.52
C ALA A 93 45.06 -8.56 -9.41
N TYR A 94 45.46 -9.69 -8.81
CA TYR A 94 45.77 -10.93 -9.54
C TYR A 94 44.57 -11.46 -10.33
N GLN A 95 43.37 -11.47 -9.72
CA GLN A 95 42.15 -11.87 -10.42
C GLN A 95 41.83 -10.90 -11.56
N HIS A 96 41.98 -9.60 -11.34
CA HIS A 96 41.71 -8.60 -12.36
C HIS A 96 42.65 -8.75 -13.56
N GLU A 97 43.95 -8.95 -13.32
CA GLU A 97 44.93 -9.18 -14.38
C GLU A 97 44.64 -10.48 -15.15
N LYS A 98 44.39 -11.59 -14.42
CA LYS A 98 44.10 -12.89 -15.03
C LYS A 98 42.83 -12.85 -15.87
N ILE A 99 41.79 -12.20 -15.37
CA ILE A 99 40.53 -12.02 -16.08
C ILE A 99 40.69 -11.07 -17.27
N GLY A 100 41.46 -9.99 -17.11
CA GLY A 100 41.77 -9.04 -18.17
C GLY A 100 42.36 -9.74 -19.39
N LYS A 101 43.42 -10.52 -19.18
CA LYS A 101 44.10 -11.30 -20.24
C LYS A 101 43.18 -12.26 -21.00
N VAL A 102 42.21 -12.85 -20.30
CA VAL A 102 41.24 -13.80 -20.89
C VAL A 102 40.23 -13.10 -21.82
N PHE A 103 39.92 -11.84 -21.55
CA PHE A 103 38.92 -11.05 -22.27
C PHE A 103 39.54 -9.97 -23.16
N GLU A 104 40.85 -10.02 -23.39
CA GLU A 104 41.51 -9.19 -24.39
C GLU A 104 40.99 -9.56 -25.79
N SER A 105 40.49 -8.56 -26.51
CA SER A 105 40.11 -8.68 -27.91
C SER A 105 40.65 -7.49 -28.69
N SER A 106 41.07 -7.76 -29.92
CA SER A 106 41.51 -6.75 -30.88
C SER A 106 40.34 -5.95 -31.45
N ASP A 107 39.12 -6.50 -31.41
CA ASP A 107 37.91 -5.82 -31.88
C ASP A 107 37.31 -4.96 -30.75
N PRO A 108 37.29 -3.62 -30.89
CA PRO A 108 36.71 -2.72 -29.89
C PRO A 108 35.23 -3.01 -29.59
N ALA A 109 34.45 -3.38 -30.61
CA ALA A 109 33.03 -3.66 -30.45
C ALA A 109 32.82 -4.95 -29.64
N GLN A 110 33.65 -5.97 -29.89
CA GLN A 110 33.62 -7.20 -29.12
C GLN A 110 34.02 -6.95 -27.66
N LYS A 111 35.04 -6.12 -27.42
CA LYS A 111 35.49 -5.75 -26.08
C LYS A 111 34.39 -5.05 -25.29
N GLU A 112 33.75 -4.03 -25.87
CA GLU A 112 32.64 -3.31 -25.24
C GLU A 112 31.48 -4.26 -24.91
N PHE A 113 31.12 -5.14 -25.85
CA PHE A 113 30.10 -6.15 -25.62
C PHE A 113 30.46 -7.08 -24.46
N ILE A 114 31.69 -7.61 -24.42
CA ILE A 114 32.16 -8.49 -23.34
C ILE A 114 32.04 -7.78 -21.98
N GLU A 115 32.48 -6.52 -21.88
CA GLU A 115 32.41 -5.75 -20.64
C GLU A 115 30.97 -5.53 -20.18
N ASN A 116 30.08 -5.13 -21.10
CA ASN A 116 28.66 -4.91 -20.81
C ASN A 116 27.96 -6.22 -20.41
N PHE A 117 28.26 -7.31 -21.10
CA PHE A 117 27.71 -8.63 -20.80
C PHE A 117 28.10 -9.10 -19.40
N ARG A 118 29.38 -8.94 -19.03
CA ARG A 118 29.88 -9.29 -17.69
C ARG A 118 29.19 -8.46 -16.60
N LYS A 119 29.01 -7.15 -16.82
CA LYS A 119 28.28 -6.29 -15.89
C LYS A 119 26.84 -6.78 -15.70
N GLN A 120 26.13 -7.09 -16.78
CA GLN A 120 24.75 -7.59 -16.71
C GLN A 120 24.66 -8.91 -15.94
N ALA A 121 25.53 -9.87 -16.24
CA ALA A 121 25.55 -11.16 -15.55
C ALA A 121 25.80 -11.02 -14.04
N VAL A 122 26.74 -10.15 -13.64
CA VAL A 122 27.01 -9.84 -12.23
C VAL A 122 25.82 -9.15 -11.58
N THR A 123 25.18 -8.18 -12.27
CA THR A 123 23.99 -7.50 -11.77
C THR A 123 22.87 -8.48 -11.46
N VAL A 124 22.58 -9.44 -12.35
CA VAL A 124 21.54 -10.45 -12.10
C VAL A 124 21.86 -11.32 -10.88
N ALA A 125 23.11 -11.75 -10.72
CA ALA A 125 23.53 -12.53 -9.55
C ALA A 125 23.47 -11.70 -8.24
N MET A 126 23.79 -10.41 -8.30
CA MET A 126 23.70 -9.49 -7.17
C MET A 126 22.24 -9.22 -6.78
N GLU A 127 21.36 -8.98 -7.74
CA GLU A 127 19.92 -8.83 -7.52
C GLU A 127 19.36 -10.05 -6.77
N TYR A 128 19.67 -11.27 -7.24
CA TYR A 128 19.28 -12.49 -6.54
C TYR A 128 19.76 -12.50 -5.09
N THR A 129 21.04 -12.20 -4.87
CA THR A 129 21.66 -12.24 -3.53
C THR A 129 21.00 -11.25 -2.57
N ILE A 130 20.67 -10.05 -3.05
CA ILE A 130 20.00 -9.02 -2.26
C ILE A 130 18.56 -9.44 -1.95
N TYR A 131 17.78 -9.81 -2.97
CA TYR A 131 16.37 -10.12 -2.79
C TYR A 131 16.14 -11.43 -2.03
N SER A 132 17.05 -12.42 -2.13
CA SER A 132 16.94 -13.68 -1.39
C SER A 132 17.37 -13.61 0.08
N SER A 133 18.04 -12.52 0.49
CA SER A 133 18.69 -12.40 1.80
C SER A 133 17.78 -12.34 3.03
N GLY A 134 16.46 -12.29 2.85
CA GLY A 134 15.52 -12.08 3.95
C GLY A 134 15.50 -10.65 4.48
N TRP A 135 16.34 -9.74 3.96
CA TRP A 135 16.26 -8.31 4.29
C TRP A 135 14.88 -7.73 3.96
N LEU A 136 14.28 -8.17 2.86
CA LEU A 136 12.89 -7.83 2.52
C LEU A 136 11.90 -8.29 3.59
N LEU A 137 12.11 -9.46 4.21
CA LEU A 137 11.27 -9.94 5.32
C LEU A 137 11.44 -9.04 6.55
N ILE A 138 12.67 -8.65 6.89
CA ILE A 138 12.95 -7.74 8.01
C ILE A 138 12.30 -6.38 7.75
N MET A 139 12.48 -5.82 6.56
CA MET A 139 11.86 -4.54 6.18
C MET A 139 10.33 -4.65 6.19
N ALA A 140 9.76 -5.76 5.71
CA ALA A 140 8.33 -6.00 5.80
C ALA A 140 7.85 -6.02 7.26
N LEU A 141 8.54 -6.75 8.15
CA LEU A 141 8.20 -6.81 9.57
C LEU A 141 8.34 -5.45 10.27
N LEU A 142 9.32 -4.61 9.89
CA LEU A 142 9.53 -3.28 10.46
C LEU A 142 8.53 -2.24 9.92
N VAL A 143 8.22 -2.27 8.63
CA VAL A 143 7.36 -1.28 7.96
C VAL A 143 5.88 -1.59 8.15
N PHE A 144 5.51 -2.87 8.24
CA PHE A 144 4.13 -3.32 8.36
C PHE A 144 3.34 -2.68 9.51
N PRO A 145 3.88 -2.55 10.74
CA PRO A 145 3.20 -1.87 11.84
C PRO A 145 2.83 -0.42 11.50
N PHE A 146 3.74 0.34 10.87
CA PHE A 146 3.49 1.73 10.50
C PHE A 146 2.41 1.85 9.43
N VAL A 147 2.41 0.97 8.44
CA VAL A 147 1.37 0.92 7.41
C VAL A 147 0.02 0.58 8.02
N LEU A 148 0.00 -0.38 8.96
CA LEU A 148 -1.21 -0.81 9.65
C LEU A 148 -1.79 0.33 10.49
N VAL A 149 -0.98 1.01 11.31
CA VAL A 149 -1.39 2.20 12.08
C VAL A 149 -1.96 3.28 11.16
N LYS A 150 -1.26 3.63 10.07
CA LYS A 150 -1.74 4.64 9.11
C LYS A 150 -3.11 4.27 8.52
N LYS A 151 -3.29 3.02 8.12
CA LYS A 151 -4.56 2.54 7.56
C LYS A 151 -5.69 2.55 8.59
N THR A 152 -5.41 2.15 9.83
CA THR A 152 -6.37 2.19 10.93
C THR A 152 -6.78 3.63 11.25
N CYS A 153 -5.84 4.59 11.31
CA CYS A 153 -6.14 6.01 11.50
C CYS A 153 -7.05 6.55 10.37
N ILE A 154 -6.76 6.24 9.11
CA ILE A 154 -7.60 6.65 7.97
C ILE A 154 -9.01 6.04 8.10
N PHE A 155 -9.11 4.78 8.52
CA PHE A 155 -10.39 4.11 8.70
C PHE A 155 -11.21 4.76 9.83
N ILE A 156 -10.59 5.05 10.98
CA ILE A 156 -11.24 5.74 12.10
C ILE A 156 -11.70 7.13 11.68
N ASN A 157 -10.86 7.92 11.02
CA ASN A 157 -11.23 9.26 10.54
C ASN A 157 -12.44 9.19 9.58
N ARG A 158 -12.47 8.22 8.66
CA ARG A 158 -13.62 8.01 7.77
C ARG A 158 -14.91 7.68 8.53
N GLN A 159 -14.84 6.87 9.59
CA GLN A 159 -16.01 6.55 10.41
C GLN A 159 -16.50 7.75 11.22
N VAL A 160 -15.57 8.57 11.74
CA VAL A 160 -15.90 9.81 12.43
C VAL A 160 -16.59 10.80 11.48
N ASP A 161 -16.06 11.00 10.27
CA ASP A 161 -16.65 11.88 9.26
C ASP A 161 -18.06 11.43 8.87
N LEU A 162 -18.26 10.12 8.64
CA LEU A 162 -19.57 9.55 8.36
C LEU A 162 -20.56 9.79 9.51
N THR A 163 -20.14 9.53 10.75
CA THR A 163 -20.99 9.72 11.93
C THR A 163 -21.33 11.19 12.14
N ALA A 164 -20.37 12.10 11.96
CA ALA A 164 -20.59 13.54 12.05
C ALA A 164 -21.60 14.02 11.00
N THR A 165 -21.51 13.50 9.77
CA THR A 165 -22.44 13.84 8.69
C THR A 165 -23.88 13.42 9.03
N VAL A 166 -24.06 12.19 9.53
CA VAL A 166 -25.39 11.68 9.95
C VAL A 166 -25.97 12.50 11.11
N CYS A 167 -25.14 12.90 12.08
CA CYS A 167 -25.56 13.76 13.18
C CYS A 167 -26.00 15.15 12.70
N ILE A 168 -25.24 15.78 11.80
CA ILE A 168 -25.59 17.09 11.23
C ILE A 168 -26.91 17.00 10.47
N GLU A 169 -27.10 15.97 9.66
CA GLU A 169 -28.34 15.75 8.90
C GLU A 169 -29.55 15.55 9.84
N SER A 170 -29.37 14.78 10.92
CA SER A 170 -30.40 14.58 11.94
C SER A 170 -30.76 15.88 12.66
N ILE A 171 -29.76 16.70 13.01
CA ILE A 171 -29.99 18.02 13.64
C ILE A 171 -30.73 18.96 12.68
N LEU A 172 -30.36 18.97 11.40
CA LEU A 172 -31.05 19.78 10.38
C LEU A 172 -32.50 19.33 10.17
N HIS A 173 -32.76 18.03 10.16
CA HIS A 173 -34.12 17.48 10.10
C HIS A 173 -34.95 17.85 11.33
N LEU A 174 -34.37 17.79 12.53
CA LEU A 174 -35.03 18.20 13.76
C LEU A 174 -35.36 19.69 13.75
N GLY A 175 -34.43 20.54 13.29
CA GLY A 175 -34.66 21.98 13.12
C GLY A 175 -35.80 22.29 12.15
N LYS A 176 -35.86 21.57 11.01
CA LYS A 176 -36.98 21.69 10.06
C LYS A 176 -38.30 21.26 10.69
N ALA A 177 -38.34 20.12 11.40
CA ALA A 177 -39.53 19.64 12.09
C ALA A 177 -40.04 20.64 13.13
N MET A 178 -39.14 21.20 13.95
CA MET A 178 -39.47 22.24 14.93
C MET A 178 -40.01 23.52 14.26
N SER A 179 -39.43 23.94 13.14
CA SER A 179 -39.92 25.12 12.41
C SER A 179 -41.33 24.90 11.84
N ASN A 180 -41.63 23.69 11.36
CA ASN A 180 -42.95 23.32 10.86
C ASN A 180 -43.96 23.25 12.01
N LEU A 181 -43.57 22.71 13.17
CA LEU A 181 -44.40 22.70 14.38
C LEU A 181 -44.73 24.14 14.82
N ALA A 182 -43.73 25.03 14.88
CA ALA A 182 -43.94 26.43 15.25
C ALA A 182 -44.91 27.15 14.30
N ARG A 183 -44.79 26.91 12.98
CA ARG A 183 -45.76 27.43 12.00
C ARG A 183 -47.16 26.86 12.23
N ALA A 184 -47.28 25.56 12.44
CA ALA A 184 -48.57 24.92 12.72
C ALA A 184 -49.21 25.48 14.00
N MET A 185 -48.43 25.65 15.08
CA MET A 185 -48.90 26.28 16.31
C MET A 185 -49.31 27.74 16.10
N SER A 186 -48.56 28.51 15.30
CA SER A 186 -48.93 29.89 14.96
C SER A 186 -50.26 29.96 14.21
N ILE A 187 -50.49 29.05 13.25
CA ILE A 187 -51.77 28.95 12.52
C ILE A 187 -52.90 28.60 13.49
N VAL A 188 -52.70 27.62 14.37
CA VAL A 188 -53.69 27.21 15.38
C VAL A 188 -53.98 28.35 16.37
N MET A 189 -52.97 29.08 16.83
CA MET A 189 -53.14 30.23 17.71
C MET A 189 -53.89 31.37 17.02
N ALA A 190 -53.61 31.66 15.76
CA ALA A 190 -54.34 32.66 14.98
C ALA A 190 -55.82 32.25 14.78
N ALA A 191 -56.08 30.97 14.49
CA ALA A 191 -57.43 30.44 14.38
C ALA A 191 -58.18 30.50 15.72
N SER A 192 -57.51 30.16 16.83
CA SER A 192 -58.07 30.25 18.18
C SER A 192 -58.37 31.70 18.56
N ALA A 193 -57.46 32.64 18.31
CA ALA A 193 -57.65 34.06 18.56
C ALA A 193 -58.84 34.63 17.76
N ASN A 194 -59.00 34.21 16.50
CA ASN A 194 -60.16 34.59 15.69
C ASN A 194 -61.47 33.99 16.23
N CYS A 195 -61.48 32.73 16.66
CA CYS A 195 -62.66 32.08 17.23
C CYS A 195 -63.07 32.71 18.58
N ILE A 196 -62.10 32.97 19.46
CA ILE A 196 -62.29 33.65 20.74
C ILE A 196 -62.73 35.10 20.50
N GLY A 197 -62.09 35.81 19.58
CA GLY A 197 -62.46 37.17 19.20
C GLY A 197 -63.90 37.24 18.68
N GLN A 198 -64.32 36.32 17.82
CA GLN A 198 -65.71 36.24 17.35
C GLN A 198 -66.70 35.87 18.47
N THR A 199 -66.27 35.12 19.47
CA THR A 199 -67.12 34.75 20.61
C THR A 199 -67.27 35.91 21.60
N ILE A 200 -66.21 36.68 21.83
CA ILE A 200 -66.19 37.86 22.72
C ILE A 200 -66.82 39.09 22.07
N LEU A 201 -66.66 39.27 20.75
CA LEU A 201 -67.16 40.44 20.00
C LEU A 201 -68.55 40.22 19.39
N LYS A 202 -69.24 39.11 19.71
CA LYS A 202 -70.67 39.02 19.40
C LYS A 202 -71.41 40.14 20.13
N PRO A 203 -72.18 41.00 19.43
CA PRO A 203 -72.86 42.14 20.03
C PRO A 203 -73.77 41.74 21.21
N ASP A 204 -74.30 40.52 21.21
CA ASP A 204 -75.15 39.99 22.28
C ASP A 204 -74.42 39.67 23.59
N PHE A 205 -73.09 39.51 23.61
CA PHE A 205 -72.39 39.16 24.86
C PHE A 205 -72.16 40.38 25.76
N VAL A 206 -71.89 41.54 25.15
CA VAL A 206 -71.75 42.82 25.87
C VAL A 206 -73.13 43.42 26.17
N GLU A 207 -74.13 43.24 25.29
CA GLU A 207 -75.51 43.65 25.55
C GLU A 207 -76.20 42.73 26.58
N GLY A 208 -76.00 41.41 26.54
CA GLY A 208 -76.59 40.48 27.51
C GLY A 208 -76.10 40.68 28.95
N TYR A 209 -74.89 41.21 29.14
CA TYR A 209 -74.35 41.54 30.47
C TYR A 209 -74.79 42.93 30.96
N SER A 210 -75.05 43.89 30.07
CA SER A 210 -75.54 45.22 30.45
C SER A 210 -77.04 45.24 30.79
N TYR A 211 -77.83 44.28 30.30
CA TYR A 211 -79.24 44.11 30.67
C TYR A 211 -79.48 43.25 31.93
N ARG A 212 -78.44 42.72 32.59
CA ARG A 212 -78.58 41.92 33.82
C ARG A 212 -78.54 42.75 35.11
N LYS A 213 -79.04 43.98 35.07
CA LYS A 213 -79.28 44.82 36.26
C LYS A 213 -80.77 45.12 36.35
N GLY A 214 -81.48 44.31 37.14
CA GLY A 214 -82.89 44.54 37.46
C GLY A 214 -83.83 43.36 37.16
N ILE A 215 -83.45 42.12 37.49
CA ILE A 215 -84.49 41.16 37.87
C ILE A 215 -84.75 41.39 39.36
N ASP A 216 -85.92 41.98 39.58
CA ASP A 216 -86.56 42.29 40.84
C ASP A 216 -86.62 41.06 41.76
N GLU A 217 -86.05 41.15 42.96
CA GLU A 217 -86.11 40.11 43.99
C GLU A 217 -87.53 39.92 44.56
N SER A 218 -88.52 40.70 44.11
CA SER A 218 -89.91 40.60 44.58
C SER A 218 -90.76 39.49 43.92
N ALA A 219 -90.24 38.76 42.92
CA ALA A 219 -90.99 37.71 42.21
C ALA A 219 -90.70 36.25 42.67
N LEU A 220 -89.98 36.06 43.78
CA LEU A 220 -89.68 34.73 44.36
C LEU A 220 -90.10 34.64 45.84
N ALA A 221 -91.33 35.05 46.14
CA ALA A 221 -92.04 34.71 47.38
C ALA A 221 -93.41 34.09 47.04
#